data_AF-A0AAD9X4P7-F1
#
_entry.id   AF-A0AAD9X4P7-F1
#
_cell.length_a   1.000
_cell.length_b   1.000
_cell.length_c   1.000
_cell.angle_alpha   90.00
_cell.angle_beta   90.00
_cell.angle_gamma   90.00
#
_symmetry.space_group_name_H-M   'P 1'
#
loop_
_entity.id
_entity.type
_entity.pdbx_description
1 polymer ?
#
loop_
_entity_poly.entity_id
_entity_poly.type
_entity_poly.pdbx_seq_one_letter_code
_entity_poly.pdbx_strand_id
1 'polypeptide(L)'
;MKVGMLLARVQSTKVYSKNKKKCEPTAETREGCCAAFKVQYHRNNNVWVVKEFVTQHTHGLVPQNHTQFLRSHRSVKDSDIAQLKSWRSVGVKTDQVMDHFVDQAGSFSNVGHTKKDL
;
A
#
# COMPACT_ATOMS: atom_id res chain seq x y z
N MET A 1 -3.01 30.16 24.36
CA MET A 1 -1.82 30.29 23.49
C MET A 1 -1.86 29.16 22.48
N LYS A 2 -2.20 29.45 21.22
CA LYS A 2 -2.20 28.50 20.10
C LYS A 2 -0.99 28.86 19.23
N VAL A 3 -0.04 27.96 19.05
CA VAL A 3 1.02 28.11 18.05
C VAL A 3 0.79 27.03 17.00
N GLY A 4 0.12 27.42 15.92
CA GLY A 4 0.01 26.62 14.70
C GLY A 4 1.22 26.91 13.82
N MET A 5 2.06 25.91 13.60
CA MET A 5 3.19 26.01 12.68
C MET A 5 2.73 25.54 11.30
N LEU A 6 2.43 26.50 10.41
CA LEU A 6 2.30 26.27 8.98
C LEU A 6 3.68 25.95 8.41
N LEU A 7 3.91 24.71 8.00
CA LEU A 7 5.06 24.37 7.15
C LEU A 7 4.71 24.68 5.69
N ALA A 8 5.37 25.69 5.13
CA ALA A 8 5.28 26.06 3.73
C ALA A 8 5.91 24.98 2.84
N ARG A 9 5.20 24.62 1.77
CA ARG A 9 5.58 23.59 0.80
C ARG A 9 6.44 24.22 -0.30
N VAL A 10 7.65 23.73 -0.50
CA VAL A 10 8.54 24.15 -1.60
C VAL A 10 7.97 23.63 -2.93
N GLN A 11 7.71 24.52 -3.89
CA GLN A 11 7.32 24.15 -5.26
C GLN A 11 8.55 24.15 -6.18
N SER A 12 8.83 23.02 -6.82
CA SER A 12 9.92 22.89 -7.80
C SER A 12 9.57 23.61 -9.10
N THR A 13 10.40 24.57 -9.52
CA THR A 13 10.21 25.37 -10.75
C THR A 13 10.66 24.58 -11.99
N LYS A 14 9.73 24.22 -12.88
CA LYS A 14 10.05 23.73 -14.23
C LYS A 14 9.51 24.68 -15.30
N VAL A 15 10.40 25.02 -16.24
CA VAL A 15 10.23 25.92 -17.39
C VAL A 15 9.00 25.53 -18.23
N TYR A 16 8.17 26.53 -18.52
CA TYR A 16 6.82 26.41 -19.11
C TYR A 16 6.87 26.36 -20.64
N SER A 17 6.39 25.26 -21.24
CA SER A 17 6.03 25.17 -22.67
C SER A 17 4.50 25.17 -22.81
N LYS A 18 3.97 26.11 -23.61
CA LYS A 18 2.53 26.37 -23.81
C LYS A 18 1.89 25.27 -24.65
N ASN A 19 1.02 24.46 -24.03
CA ASN A 19 -0.09 23.66 -24.59
C ASN A 19 -0.21 22.28 -23.90
N LYS A 20 -0.54 22.26 -22.60
CA LYS A 20 -1.01 21.06 -21.92
C LYS A 20 -2.24 21.40 -21.09
N LYS A 21 -3.27 20.56 -21.17
CA LYS A 21 -4.43 20.57 -20.24
C LYS A 21 -3.88 20.75 -18.83
N LYS A 22 -4.44 21.68 -18.05
CA LYS A 22 -4.07 21.88 -16.64
C LYS A 22 -4.43 20.60 -15.87
N CYS A 23 -3.52 19.64 -15.81
CA CYS A 23 -3.60 18.54 -14.85
C CYS A 23 -3.19 19.12 -13.50
N GLU A 24 -4.00 18.88 -12.47
CA GLU A 24 -3.60 19.19 -11.10
C GLU A 24 -2.28 18.48 -10.77
N PRO A 25 -1.37 19.12 -10.03
CA PRO A 25 -0.14 18.48 -9.60
C PRO A 25 -0.48 17.26 -8.74
N THR A 26 -0.08 16.06 -9.20
CA THR A 26 -0.22 14.83 -8.42
C THR A 26 0.51 15.00 -7.09
N ALA A 27 -0.14 14.64 -5.98
CA ALA A 27 0.53 14.62 -4.68
C ALA A 27 1.77 13.72 -4.73
N GLU A 28 2.87 14.17 -4.13
CA GLU A 28 4.06 13.33 -3.97
C GLU A 28 3.71 12.13 -3.08
N THR A 29 3.80 10.92 -3.63
CA THR A 29 3.48 9.65 -2.94
C THR A 29 4.71 8.82 -2.59
N ARG A 30 5.93 9.36 -2.83
CA ARG A 30 7.20 8.67 -2.59
C ARG A 30 8.13 9.55 -1.76
N GLU A 31 8.68 8.98 -0.70
CA GLU A 31 9.49 9.70 0.30
C GLU A 31 11.01 9.54 0.10
N GLY A 32 11.44 8.98 -1.03
CA GLY A 32 12.87 8.84 -1.36
C GLY A 32 13.63 7.94 -0.37
N CYS A 33 13.06 6.80 0.01
CA CYS A 33 13.65 5.88 0.98
C CYS A 33 15.03 5.37 0.54
N CYS A 34 16.00 5.36 1.46
CA CYS A 34 17.35 4.86 1.24
C CYS A 34 17.50 3.34 1.49
N ALA A 35 16.47 2.69 2.04
CA ALA A 35 16.51 1.25 2.30
C ALA A 35 16.68 0.46 0.99
N ALA A 36 17.59 -0.50 0.98
CA ALA A 36 17.98 -1.23 -0.22
C ALA A 36 18.32 -2.69 0.08
N PHE A 37 17.89 -3.58 -0.80
CA PHE A 37 18.29 -4.98 -0.81
C PHE A 37 18.65 -5.36 -2.25
N LYS A 38 19.94 -5.59 -2.51
CA LYS A 38 20.43 -5.97 -3.85
C LYS A 38 21.06 -7.34 -3.78
N VAL A 39 20.54 -8.25 -4.60
CA VAL A 39 21.08 -9.61 -4.76
C VAL A 39 21.71 -9.73 -6.14
N GLN A 40 22.90 -10.30 -6.19
CA GLN A 40 23.65 -10.57 -7.41
C GLN A 40 23.82 -12.07 -7.58
N TYR A 41 23.51 -12.58 -8.78
CA TYR A 41 23.78 -13.97 -9.13
C TYR A 41 25.21 -14.13 -9.66
N HIS A 42 26.02 -14.94 -8.99
CA HIS A 42 27.37 -15.29 -9.43
C HIS A 42 27.33 -16.58 -10.26
N ARG A 43 27.34 -16.42 -11.59
CA ARG A 43 27.29 -17.53 -12.55
C ARG A 43 28.43 -18.54 -12.39
N ASN A 44 29.62 -18.08 -12.00
CA ASN A 44 30.80 -18.93 -11.89
C ASN A 44 30.66 -19.98 -10.79
N ASN A 45 30.00 -19.61 -9.68
CA ASN A 45 29.85 -20.48 -8.51
C ASN A 45 28.41 -20.99 -8.38
N ASN A 46 27.48 -20.55 -9.25
CA ASN A 46 26.04 -20.78 -9.17
C ASN A 46 25.42 -20.39 -7.81
N VAL A 47 25.89 -19.28 -7.21
CA VAL A 47 25.43 -18.79 -5.91
C VAL A 47 24.78 -17.41 -6.03
N TRP A 48 23.73 -17.16 -5.25
CA TRP A 48 23.16 -15.82 -5.04
C TRP A 48 23.83 -15.13 -3.86
N VAL A 49 24.39 -13.94 -4.07
CA VAL A 49 25.09 -13.16 -3.04
C VAL A 49 24.37 -11.84 -2.82
N VAL A 50 24.18 -11.46 -1.56
CA VAL A 50 23.64 -10.15 -1.20
C VAL A 50 24.76 -9.12 -1.32
N LYS A 51 24.64 -8.18 -2.27
CA LYS A 51 25.63 -7.14 -2.54
C LYS A 51 25.43 -5.91 -1.65
N GLU A 52 24.18 -5.60 -1.33
CA GLU A 52 23.83 -4.42 -0.55
C GLU A 52 22.62 -4.73 0.31
N PHE A 53 22.71 -4.40 1.59
CA PHE A 53 21.63 -4.53 2.55
C PHE A 53 21.63 -3.32 3.49
N VAL A 54 20.72 -2.38 3.22
CA VAL A 54 20.50 -1.18 4.01
C VAL A 54 19.12 -1.29 4.65
N THR A 55 19.09 -1.46 5.97
CA THR A 55 17.86 -1.63 6.76
C THR A 55 17.29 -0.31 7.28
N GLN A 56 18.06 0.77 7.22
CA GLN A 56 17.64 2.07 7.72
C GLN A 56 16.66 2.72 6.74
N HIS A 57 15.52 3.14 7.26
CA HIS A 57 14.49 3.86 6.52
C HIS A 57 14.54 5.35 6.86
N THR A 58 14.27 6.19 5.88
CA THR A 58 14.13 7.65 6.08
C THR A 58 12.73 8.04 6.58
N HIS A 59 11.85 7.06 6.78
CA HIS A 59 10.47 7.23 7.17
C HIS A 59 10.00 6.10 8.09
N GLY A 60 8.88 6.32 8.79
CA GLY A 60 8.24 5.30 9.60
C GLY A 60 7.77 4.11 8.76
N LEU A 61 7.91 2.90 9.30
CA LEU A 61 7.29 1.71 8.71
C LEU A 61 5.77 1.76 8.90
N VAL A 62 5.04 1.15 7.97
CA VAL A 62 3.59 1.03 8.08
C VAL A 62 3.28 0.13 9.28
N PRO A 63 2.41 0.57 10.21
CA PRO A 63 2.05 -0.25 11.36
C PRO A 63 1.28 -1.50 10.90
N GLN A 64 1.39 -2.58 11.67
CA GLN A 64 0.86 -3.89 11.28
C GLN A 64 -0.66 -3.87 11.02
N ASN A 65 -1.39 -3.05 11.77
CA ASN A 65 -2.84 -2.86 11.63
C ASN A 65 -3.28 -2.13 10.34
N HIS A 66 -2.33 -1.62 9.54
CA HIS A 66 -2.56 -0.96 8.26
C HIS A 66 -1.96 -1.74 7.08
N THR A 67 -1.45 -2.94 7.31
CA THR A 67 -0.85 -3.78 6.26
C THR A 67 -1.84 -4.12 5.15
N GLN A 68 -3.13 -4.24 5.45
CA GLN A 68 -4.18 -4.45 4.45
C GLN A 68 -4.32 -3.31 3.43
N PHE A 69 -3.70 -2.15 3.63
CA PHE A 69 -3.67 -1.09 2.61
C PHE A 69 -2.47 -1.21 1.65
N LEU A 70 -1.46 -2.03 2.00
CA LEU A 70 -0.31 -2.31 1.15
C LEU A 70 -0.67 -3.36 0.11
N ARG A 71 -0.59 -3.00 -1.18
CA ARG A 71 -0.91 -3.92 -2.28
C ARG A 71 -0.16 -5.26 -2.20
N SER A 72 1.09 -5.28 -1.72
CA SER A 72 1.89 -6.50 -1.56
C SER A 72 1.42 -7.43 -0.45
N HIS A 73 0.66 -6.91 0.52
CA HIS A 73 0.12 -7.67 1.65
C HIS A 73 -1.35 -8.05 1.46
N ARG A 74 -2.02 -7.50 0.44
CA ARG A 74 -3.42 -7.83 0.15
C ARG A 74 -3.52 -9.19 -0.54
N SER A 75 -4.20 -10.12 0.10
CA SER A 75 -4.57 -11.41 -0.49
C SER A 75 -6.00 -11.75 -0.10
N VAL A 76 -6.79 -12.22 -1.07
CA VAL A 76 -8.15 -12.71 -0.83
C VAL A 76 -8.08 -14.23 -0.82
N LYS A 77 -8.55 -14.86 0.27
CA LYS A 77 -8.58 -16.31 0.36
C LYS A 77 -9.69 -16.85 -0.53
N ASP A 78 -9.48 -18.03 -1.12
CA ASP A 78 -10.51 -18.69 -1.94
C ASP A 78 -11.80 -18.96 -1.16
N SER A 79 -11.70 -19.21 0.16
CA SER A 79 -12.84 -19.31 1.07
C SER A 79 -13.69 -18.04 1.08
N ASP A 80 -13.04 -16.89 1.14
CA ASP A 80 -13.69 -15.59 1.24
C ASP A 80 -14.36 -15.25 -0.09
N ILE A 81 -13.75 -15.62 -1.21
CA ILE A 81 -14.35 -15.50 -2.55
C ILE A 81 -15.60 -16.39 -2.66
N ALA A 82 -15.53 -17.64 -2.18
CA ALA A 82 -16.67 -18.56 -2.19
C ALA A 82 -17.83 -18.04 -1.33
N GLN A 83 -17.52 -17.55 -0.12
CA GLN A 83 -18.50 -16.96 0.77
C GLN A 83 -19.13 -15.70 0.17
N LEU A 84 -18.32 -14.79 -0.38
CA LEU A 84 -18.82 -13.61 -1.08
C LEU A 84 -19.78 -13.97 -2.23
N LYS A 85 -19.44 -14.98 -3.04
CA LYS A 85 -20.31 -15.45 -4.14
C LYS A 85 -21.66 -15.97 -3.61
N SER A 86 -21.63 -16.77 -2.54
CA SER A 86 -22.85 -17.30 -1.91
C SER A 86 -23.72 -16.21 -1.30
N TRP A 87 -23.13 -15.14 -0.77
CA TRP A 87 -23.89 -14.04 -0.17
C TRP A 87 -24.45 -13.10 -1.24
N ARG A 88 -23.69 -12.87 -2.33
CA ARG A 88 -24.15 -12.10 -3.49
C ARG A 88 -25.32 -12.79 -4.21
N SER A 89 -25.39 -14.12 -4.26
CA SER A 89 -26.52 -14.83 -4.88
C SER A 89 -27.85 -14.62 -4.15
N VAL A 90 -27.80 -14.32 -2.84
CA VAL A 90 -28.97 -13.98 -2.00
C VAL A 90 -29.19 -12.46 -1.92
N GLY A 91 -28.44 -11.67 -2.69
CA GLY A 91 -28.61 -10.22 -2.79
C GLY A 91 -27.93 -9.41 -1.69
N VAL A 92 -27.05 -10.02 -0.89
CA VAL A 92 -26.31 -9.28 0.14
C VAL A 92 -25.24 -8.40 -0.48
N LYS A 93 -25.13 -7.15 -0.02
CA LYS A 93 -24.17 -6.19 -0.54
C LYS A 93 -22.76 -6.52 -0.06
N THR A 94 -21.75 -6.27 -0.90
CA THR A 94 -20.33 -6.46 -0.55
C THR A 94 -19.93 -5.73 0.74
N ASP A 95 -20.54 -4.58 1.04
CA ASP A 95 -20.33 -3.87 2.32
C ASP A 95 -20.67 -4.74 3.53
N GLN A 96 -21.85 -5.38 3.51
CA GLN A 96 -22.32 -6.23 4.60
C GLN A 96 -21.49 -7.52 4.70
N VAL A 97 -21.01 -8.03 3.57
CA VAL A 97 -20.09 -9.18 3.55
C VAL A 97 -18.73 -8.81 4.16
N MET A 98 -18.22 -7.60 3.87
CA MET A 98 -17.00 -7.10 4.50
C MET A 98 -17.15 -6.96 6.01
N ASP A 99 -18.26 -6.38 6.48
CA ASP A 99 -18.55 -6.26 7.92
C ASP A 99 -18.54 -7.65 8.59
N HIS A 100 -19.17 -8.64 7.93
CA HIS A 100 -19.15 -10.01 8.41
C HIS A 100 -17.75 -10.63 8.44
N PHE A 101 -16.89 -10.38 7.44
CA PHE A 101 -15.50 -10.83 7.47
C PHE A 101 -14.71 -10.18 8.62
N VAL A 102 -14.98 -8.92 8.92
CA VAL A 102 -14.38 -8.23 10.08
C VAL A 102 -14.82 -8.88 11.39
N ASP A 103 -16.11 -9.19 11.52
CA ASP A 103 -16.67 -9.86 12.69
C ASP A 103 -16.04 -11.26 12.88
N GLN A 104 -15.88 -12.02 11.80
CA GLN A 104 -15.23 -13.34 11.81
C GLN A 104 -13.74 -13.27 12.18
N ALA A 105 -13.03 -12.27 11.67
CA ALA A 105 -11.59 -12.10 11.91
C ALA A 105 -11.28 -11.40 13.25
N GLY A 106 -12.31 -10.87 13.92
CA GLY A 106 -12.21 -10.13 15.18
C GLY A 106 -11.65 -8.71 15.06
N SER A 107 -11.13 -8.34 13.88
CA SER A 107 -10.71 -6.97 13.57
C SER A 107 -10.48 -6.79 12.08
N PHE A 108 -10.56 -5.54 11.60
CA PHE A 108 -10.31 -5.21 10.20
C PHE A 108 -8.87 -5.51 9.76
N SER A 109 -7.89 -5.36 10.66
CA SER A 109 -6.49 -5.68 10.36
C SER A 109 -6.24 -7.17 10.12
N ASN A 110 -7.13 -8.04 10.59
CA ASN A 110 -6.97 -9.49 10.50
C ASN A 110 -7.58 -10.09 9.22
N VAL A 111 -8.38 -9.33 8.47
CA VAL A 111 -9.04 -9.79 7.24
C VAL A 111 -8.03 -9.95 6.09
N GLY A 112 -7.01 -9.10 6.02
CA GLY A 112 -5.93 -9.18 5.02
C GLY A 112 -6.28 -8.64 3.63
N HIS A 113 -7.53 -8.25 3.40
CA HIS A 113 -7.97 -7.59 2.16
C HIS A 113 -8.96 -6.46 2.45
N THR A 114 -9.22 -5.64 1.43
CA THR A 114 -10.13 -4.50 1.51
C THR A 114 -11.36 -4.76 0.64
N LYS A 115 -12.44 -3.99 0.86
CA LYS A 115 -13.64 -4.02 0.01
C LYS A 115 -13.34 -3.94 -1.49
N LYS A 116 -12.27 -3.24 -1.89
CA LYS A 116 -11.87 -3.10 -3.30
C LYS A 116 -11.37 -4.41 -3.93
N ASP A 117 -11.03 -5.39 -3.11
CA ASP A 117 -10.50 -6.68 -3.54
C ASP A 117 -11.62 -7.75 -3.69
N LEU A 118 -12.86 -7.44 -3.25
CA LEU A 118 -14.06 -8.29 -3.32
C LEU A 118 -15.02 -7.88 -4.45
#